data_AF-A0A0F7STR4-F1
#
_entry.id   AF-A0A0F7STR4-F1
#
_cell.length_a   1.000
_cell.length_b   1.000
_cell.length_c   1.000
_cell.angle_alpha   90.00
_cell.angle_beta   90.00
_cell.angle_gamma   90.00
#
_symmetry.space_group_name_H-M   'P 1'
#
loop_
_entity.id
_entity.type
_entity.pdbx_description
1 polymer ?
#
loop_
_entity_poly.entity_id
_entity_poly.type
_entity_poly.pdbx_seq_one_letter_code
_entity_poly.pdbx_strand_id
1 'polypeptide(L)'
;MIPIHPTPSLHTPGLLCLVLDLTPLSWHDASQPSSSSGPSIPDQAEESFELESMLSHVMVFLNAFLAEKAGNGLAIWGVKGRRSYLLYATTDPISSAHRPDPNTFEPFKIMADSVISKVRQIMTDESNPTEGMETTSLVTALTKALCYINRLHTLSASSTPIIIPPPPRPSSPSANAQSTAAPPPSAAVLKANSLAAENASYNSRILVVSASEEESSGYVSLMNCIFSAQKARIMIDVCKVTGSDAIFLQQAAHLTGGIYLRTPKRTALLQYLMMTFLPSRPLRQHLLLPSQERVDFRAACFCHKTIVDVGYVCSVCLSIFCKPIPVCSTCKTKFPLKTLQALGFSMPRPPPATSAAGGAGNRLAALQAGR
;
A
#
# COMPACT_ATOMS: atom_id res chain seq x y z
N MET A 1 -21.46 24.11 5.00
CA MET A 1 -20.47 24.60 4.02
C MET A 1 -19.29 23.65 4.02
N ILE A 2 -19.18 22.79 3.01
CA ILE A 2 -17.98 21.97 2.81
C ILE A 2 -16.88 22.93 2.34
N PRO A 3 -15.70 22.99 2.99
CA PRO A 3 -14.63 23.86 2.53
C PRO A 3 -14.21 23.41 1.12
N ILE A 4 -14.49 24.26 0.13
CA ILE A 4 -14.02 24.11 -1.24
C ILE A 4 -12.53 24.44 -1.20
N HIS A 5 -11.71 23.43 -0.90
CA HIS A 5 -10.27 23.53 -1.11
C HIS A 5 -9.99 23.73 -2.61
N PRO A 6 -8.95 24.50 -2.97
CA PRO A 6 -8.63 24.79 -4.36
C PRO A 6 -8.44 23.46 -5.11
N THR A 7 -9.24 23.26 -6.16
CA THR A 7 -9.04 22.14 -7.10
C THR A 7 -7.63 22.25 -7.66
N PRO A 8 -6.84 21.15 -7.67
CA PRO A 8 -5.50 21.18 -8.24
C PRO A 8 -5.59 21.64 -9.69
N SER A 9 -4.85 22.70 -10.02
CA SER A 9 -4.88 23.30 -11.35
C SER A 9 -4.36 22.29 -12.39
N LEU A 10 -4.84 22.39 -13.64
CA LEU A 10 -4.38 21.51 -14.72
C LEU A 10 -2.86 21.61 -14.95
N HIS A 11 -2.24 22.72 -14.58
CA HIS A 11 -0.80 22.98 -14.75
C HIS A 11 0.07 22.40 -13.63
N THR A 12 -0.53 21.89 -12.55
CA THR A 12 0.20 21.30 -11.43
C THR A 12 0.83 19.96 -11.86
N PRO A 13 2.15 19.76 -11.64
CA PRO A 13 2.79 18.49 -11.97
C PRO A 13 2.24 17.35 -11.11
N GLY A 14 2.17 16.17 -11.70
CA GLY A 14 1.72 14.96 -11.03
C GLY A 14 2.85 14.29 -10.26
N LEU A 15 2.55 13.71 -9.10
CA LEU A 15 3.41 12.73 -8.45
C LEU A 15 2.72 11.37 -8.51
N LEU A 16 3.31 10.43 -9.23
CA LEU A 16 2.83 9.05 -9.26
C LEU A 16 3.65 8.20 -8.30
N CYS A 17 2.96 7.54 -7.38
CA CYS A 17 3.55 6.54 -6.50
C CYS A 17 3.09 5.15 -6.93
N LEU A 18 3.97 4.39 -7.59
CA LEU A 18 3.67 3.06 -8.10
C LEU A 18 4.10 1.99 -7.08
N VAL A 19 3.18 1.12 -6.69
CA VAL A 19 3.45 -0.07 -5.87
C VAL A 19 3.34 -1.30 -6.76
N LEU A 20 4.44 -2.01 -6.97
CA LEU A 20 4.54 -3.22 -7.75
C LEU A 20 4.60 -4.44 -6.85
N ASP A 21 3.67 -5.36 -7.06
CA ASP A 21 3.74 -6.69 -6.46
C ASP A 21 4.72 -7.59 -7.24
N LEU A 22 5.78 -8.01 -6.56
CA LEU A 22 6.88 -8.81 -7.08
C LEU A 22 6.91 -10.21 -6.43
N THR A 23 5.78 -10.67 -5.89
CA THR A 23 5.69 -11.99 -5.24
C THR A 23 5.89 -13.11 -6.26
N PRO A 24 7.00 -13.89 -6.21
CA PRO A 24 7.35 -14.81 -7.29
C PRO A 24 6.32 -15.91 -7.53
N LEU A 25 5.70 -16.43 -6.45
CA LEU A 25 4.67 -17.48 -6.54
C LEU A 25 3.47 -17.04 -7.38
N SER A 26 2.98 -15.83 -7.16
CA SER A 26 1.82 -15.29 -7.90
C SER A 26 2.13 -15.09 -9.38
N TRP A 27 3.38 -14.75 -9.72
CA TRP A 27 3.83 -14.64 -11.11
C TRP A 27 4.12 -16.00 -11.75
N HIS A 28 4.52 -17.00 -10.94
CA HIS A 28 4.62 -18.38 -11.40
C HIS A 28 3.23 -18.92 -11.75
N ASP A 29 2.25 -18.77 -10.87
CA ASP A 29 0.86 -19.19 -11.13
C ASP A 29 0.27 -18.48 -12.35
N ALA A 30 0.58 -17.19 -12.53
CA ALA A 30 0.19 -16.42 -13.72
C ALA A 30 0.85 -16.91 -15.03
N SER A 31 2.04 -17.48 -14.94
CA SER A 31 2.76 -18.01 -16.11
C SER A 31 2.19 -19.35 -16.58
N GLN A 32 1.55 -20.11 -15.69
CA GLN A 32 0.96 -21.39 -16.06
C GLN A 32 -0.33 -21.19 -16.87
N PRO A 33 -0.46 -21.84 -18.04
CA PRO A 33 -1.73 -21.85 -18.75
C PRO A 33 -2.74 -22.67 -17.93
N SER A 34 -3.87 -22.06 -17.58
CA SER A 34 -4.92 -22.80 -16.88
C SER A 34 -5.50 -23.88 -17.81
N SER A 35 -5.18 -25.15 -17.54
CA SER A 35 -5.83 -26.28 -18.20
C SER A 35 -7.23 -26.48 -17.60
N SER A 36 -8.16 -25.58 -17.90
CA SER A 36 -9.55 -25.77 -17.50
C SER A 36 -10.21 -26.81 -18.39
N SER A 37 -10.18 -28.06 -17.93
CA SER A 37 -11.03 -29.15 -18.41
C SER A 37 -12.47 -28.96 -17.91
N GLY A 38 -13.19 -27.99 -18.46
CA GLY A 38 -14.60 -27.75 -18.16
C GLY A 38 -15.26 -26.89 -19.24
N PRO A 39 -16.54 -27.13 -19.57
CA PRO A 39 -17.24 -26.37 -20.60
C PRO A 39 -17.55 -24.98 -20.04
N SER A 40 -16.65 -24.03 -20.23
CA SER A 40 -16.87 -22.63 -19.89
C SER A 40 -16.56 -21.74 -21.09
N ILE A 41 -17.27 -20.61 -21.12
CA ILE A 41 -17.41 -19.67 -22.23
C ILE A 41 -16.03 -19.30 -22.84
N PRO A 42 -15.87 -19.28 -24.18
CA PRO A 42 -14.58 -19.17 -24.86
C PRO A 42 -13.77 -17.87 -24.65
N ASP A 43 -14.27 -16.89 -23.87
CA ASP A 43 -13.66 -15.55 -23.73
C ASP A 43 -12.90 -15.34 -22.40
N GLN A 44 -12.80 -16.37 -21.54
CA GLN A 44 -12.05 -16.33 -20.26
C GLN A 44 -10.90 -17.35 -20.20
N ALA A 45 -10.29 -17.69 -21.34
CA ALA A 45 -9.04 -18.43 -21.32
C ALA A 45 -7.96 -17.57 -20.65
N GLU A 46 -7.53 -18.00 -19.47
CA GLU A 46 -6.54 -17.34 -18.67
C GLU A 46 -5.14 -17.53 -19.33
N GLU A 47 -4.77 -16.57 -20.20
CA GLU A 47 -3.51 -16.54 -20.98
C GLU A 47 -2.27 -16.41 -20.09
N SER A 48 -1.20 -17.15 -20.38
CA SER A 48 0.07 -17.06 -19.65
C SER A 48 0.63 -15.63 -19.70
N PHE A 49 1.08 -15.14 -18.55
CA PHE A 49 1.61 -13.78 -18.44
C PHE A 49 2.77 -13.71 -17.45
N GLU A 50 3.93 -13.30 -17.96
CA GLU A 50 5.17 -13.28 -17.21
C GLU A 50 5.45 -11.92 -16.58
N LEU A 51 6.22 -11.93 -15.49
CA LEU A 51 6.66 -10.73 -14.80
C LEU A 51 7.43 -9.77 -15.73
N GLU A 52 8.25 -10.30 -16.65
CA GLU A 52 9.03 -9.47 -17.58
C GLU A 52 8.13 -8.69 -18.55
N SER A 53 7.07 -9.32 -19.05
CA SER A 53 6.06 -8.65 -19.88
C SER A 53 5.32 -7.57 -19.08
N MET A 54 4.95 -7.85 -17.83
CA MET A 54 4.38 -6.84 -16.94
C MET A 54 5.30 -5.64 -16.75
N LEU A 55 6.58 -5.88 -16.42
CA LEU A 55 7.55 -4.81 -16.20
C LEU A 55 7.72 -3.98 -17.47
N SER A 56 7.77 -4.62 -18.64
CA SER A 56 7.85 -3.94 -19.93
C SER A 56 6.65 -3.01 -20.17
N HIS A 57 5.42 -3.49 -19.95
CA HIS A 57 4.21 -2.66 -20.04
C HIS A 57 4.20 -1.50 -19.03
N VAL A 58 4.63 -1.77 -17.79
CA VAL A 58 4.74 -0.73 -16.76
C VAL A 58 5.79 0.32 -17.14
N MET A 59 6.95 -0.07 -17.66
CA MET A 59 7.99 0.88 -18.08
C MET A 59 7.48 1.82 -19.19
N VAL A 60 6.78 1.27 -20.20
CA VAL A 60 6.16 2.09 -21.25
C VAL A 60 5.14 3.07 -20.64
N PHE A 61 4.34 2.61 -19.67
CA PHE A 61 3.40 3.46 -18.97
C PHE A 61 4.05 4.57 -18.16
N LEU A 62 5.14 4.27 -17.46
CA LEU A 62 5.89 5.26 -16.70
C LEU A 62 6.56 6.29 -17.61
N ASN A 63 7.10 5.86 -18.75
CA ASN A 63 7.65 6.76 -19.76
C ASN A 63 6.57 7.69 -20.31
N ALA A 64 5.37 7.16 -20.62
CA ALA A 64 4.24 7.97 -21.05
C ALA A 64 3.80 8.98 -19.98
N PHE A 65 3.78 8.58 -18.70
CA PHE A 65 3.45 9.48 -17.59
C PHE A 65 4.49 10.59 -17.42
N LEU A 66 5.78 10.27 -17.48
CA LEU A 66 6.85 11.25 -17.41
C LEU A 66 6.85 12.19 -18.64
N ALA A 67 6.44 11.69 -19.81
CA ALA A 67 6.29 12.48 -21.03
C ALA A 67 5.07 13.41 -21.01
N GLU A 68 4.03 13.12 -20.21
CA GLU A 68 2.79 13.90 -20.17
C GLU A 68 3.02 15.36 -19.74
N LYS A 69 3.87 15.58 -18.72
CA LYS A 69 4.22 16.93 -18.24
C LYS A 69 5.66 16.98 -17.75
N ALA A 70 6.36 18.03 -18.16
CA ALA A 70 7.66 18.38 -17.59
C ALA A 70 7.49 18.68 -16.09
N GLY A 71 8.28 18.01 -15.25
CA GLY A 71 8.20 18.12 -13.80
C GLY A 71 7.32 17.06 -13.13
N ASN A 72 6.74 16.10 -13.86
CA ASN A 72 6.10 14.95 -13.23
C ASN A 72 7.12 14.16 -12.39
N GLY A 73 6.77 13.92 -11.12
CA GLY A 73 7.56 13.13 -10.20
C GLY A 73 7.10 11.68 -10.17
N LEU A 74 8.03 10.77 -9.92
CA LEU A 74 7.76 9.34 -9.84
C LEU A 74 8.45 8.74 -8.62
N ALA A 75 7.76 7.82 -7.96
CA ALA A 75 8.38 6.93 -6.99
C ALA A 75 7.77 5.52 -7.12
N ILE A 76 8.63 4.51 -7.08
CA ILE A 76 8.30 3.12 -7.39
C ILE A 76 8.76 2.24 -6.23
N TRP A 77 7.83 1.51 -5.65
CA TRP A 77 8.07 0.53 -4.59
C TRP A 77 7.79 -0.87 -5.10
N GLY A 78 8.73 -1.79 -4.89
CA GLY A 78 8.57 -3.21 -5.14
C GLY A 78 8.23 -3.95 -3.85
N VAL A 79 7.34 -4.93 -3.94
CA VAL A 79 6.84 -5.70 -2.80
C VAL A 79 7.18 -7.17 -3.02
N LYS A 80 8.00 -7.77 -2.15
CA LYS A 80 8.33 -9.21 -2.18
C LYS A 80 8.17 -9.80 -0.78
N GLY A 81 7.36 -10.85 -0.65
CA GLY A 81 7.18 -11.56 0.62
C GLY A 81 6.60 -10.65 1.70
N ARG A 82 7.37 -10.36 2.77
CA ARG A 82 7.01 -9.45 3.88
C ARG A 82 7.71 -8.09 3.83
N ARG A 83 8.44 -7.78 2.76
CA ARG A 83 9.27 -6.57 2.64
C ARG A 83 8.85 -5.70 1.46
N SER A 84 9.10 -4.40 1.61
CA SER A 84 8.95 -3.40 0.56
C SER A 84 10.29 -2.72 0.29
N TYR A 85 10.62 -2.57 -0.98
CA TYR A 85 11.89 -2.07 -1.49
C TYR A 85 11.64 -0.84 -2.35
N LEU A 86 12.47 0.20 -2.21
CA LEU A 86 12.39 1.37 -3.09
C LEU A 86 13.17 1.08 -4.38
N LEU A 87 12.44 0.93 -5.49
CA LEU A 87 13.03 0.67 -6.80
C LEU A 87 13.54 1.96 -7.43
N TYR A 88 12.78 3.04 -7.37
CA TYR A 88 13.19 4.32 -7.94
C TYR A 88 12.44 5.46 -7.26
N ALA A 89 13.08 6.60 -7.07
CA ALA A 89 12.43 7.84 -6.74
C ALA A 89 13.10 9.00 -7.49
N THR A 90 12.31 9.95 -7.99
CA THR A 90 12.84 11.16 -8.64
C THR A 90 13.74 11.98 -7.71
N THR A 91 13.60 11.83 -6.39
CA THR A 91 14.48 12.49 -5.40
C THR A 91 15.81 11.79 -5.18
N ASP A 92 15.99 10.56 -5.70
CA ASP A 92 17.25 9.84 -5.49
C ASP A 92 18.38 10.53 -6.28
N PRO A 93 19.58 10.65 -5.69
CA PRO A 93 20.70 11.27 -6.37
C PRO A 93 21.08 10.47 -7.62
N ILE A 94 21.14 11.14 -8.77
CA ILE A 94 21.56 10.54 -10.03
C ILE A 94 23.03 10.13 -9.88
N SER A 95 23.32 8.83 -10.00
CA SER A 95 24.69 8.33 -9.96
C SER A 95 25.45 8.82 -11.19
N SER A 96 26.57 9.52 -10.98
CA SER A 96 27.38 10.17 -12.02
C SER A 96 28.09 9.21 -13.00
N ALA A 97 27.79 7.91 -12.93
CA ALA A 97 28.38 6.87 -13.77
C ALA A 97 27.70 6.70 -15.13
N HIS A 98 26.60 7.42 -15.40
CA HIS A 98 25.84 7.26 -16.64
C HIS A 98 26.37 8.16 -17.76
N ARG A 99 26.70 7.55 -18.91
CA ARG A 99 27.04 8.29 -20.13
C ARG A 99 25.72 8.67 -20.83
N PRO A 100 25.43 9.97 -21.03
CA PRO A 100 24.23 10.40 -21.70
C PRO A 100 24.27 9.94 -23.17
N ASP A 101 23.23 9.24 -23.59
CA ASP A 101 23.02 8.91 -25.00
C ASP A 101 22.15 10.02 -25.60
N PRO A 102 22.63 10.78 -26.61
CA PRO A 102 21.91 11.91 -27.16
C PRO A 102 20.54 11.55 -27.77
N ASN A 103 20.30 10.28 -28.10
CA ASN A 103 19.06 9.82 -28.71
C ASN A 103 18.03 9.29 -27.69
N THR A 104 18.37 9.26 -26.40
CA THR A 104 17.48 8.73 -25.37
C THR A 104 17.16 9.80 -24.34
N PHE A 105 15.88 9.95 -24.00
CA PHE A 105 15.49 10.80 -22.88
C PHE A 105 16.04 10.22 -21.57
N GLU A 106 17.06 10.90 -21.03
CA GLU A 106 17.89 10.42 -19.92
C GLU A 106 17.08 9.97 -18.68
N PRO A 107 16.01 10.68 -18.24
CA PRO A 107 15.20 10.22 -17.13
C PRO A 107 14.55 8.84 -17.34
N PHE A 108 14.18 8.48 -18.58
CA PHE A 108 13.59 7.16 -18.87
C PHE A 108 14.62 6.06 -18.69
N LYS A 109 15.85 6.28 -19.17
CA LYS A 109 16.93 5.31 -19.09
C LYS A 109 17.37 5.08 -17.65
N ILE A 110 17.59 6.17 -16.90
CA ILE A 110 17.97 6.09 -15.48
C ILE A 110 16.91 5.34 -14.68
N MET A 111 15.63 5.66 -14.90
CA MET A 111 14.52 4.99 -14.25
C MET A 111 14.48 3.50 -14.60
N ALA A 112 14.51 3.15 -15.88
CA ALA A 112 14.42 1.77 -16.35
C ALA A 112 15.60 0.92 -15.83
N ASP A 113 16.83 1.42 -15.94
CA ASP A 113 18.03 0.72 -15.46
C ASP A 113 17.99 0.51 -13.94
N SER A 114 17.55 1.52 -13.18
CA SER A 114 17.41 1.43 -11.72
C SER A 114 16.38 0.37 -11.31
N VAL A 115 15.20 0.38 -11.95
CA VAL A 115 14.12 -0.57 -11.66
C VAL A 115 14.54 -1.98 -12.03
N ILE A 116 15.04 -2.22 -13.23
CA ILE A 116 15.42 -3.55 -13.71
C ILE A 116 16.56 -4.12 -12.84
N SER A 117 17.58 -3.32 -12.53
CA SER A 117 18.72 -3.74 -11.72
C SER A 117 18.29 -4.15 -10.31
N LYS A 118 17.48 -3.31 -9.65
CA LYS A 118 16.99 -3.61 -8.29
C LYS A 118 15.99 -4.76 -8.27
N VAL A 119 15.10 -4.87 -9.25
CA VAL A 119 14.18 -6.02 -9.35
C VAL A 119 14.98 -7.31 -9.51
N ARG A 120 16.00 -7.33 -10.38
CA ARG A 120 16.88 -8.50 -10.54
C ARG A 120 17.56 -8.84 -9.22
N GLN A 121 18.13 -7.86 -8.52
CA GLN A 121 18.76 -8.06 -7.21
C GLN A 121 17.76 -8.65 -6.18
N ILE A 122 16.55 -8.10 -6.12
CA ILE A 122 15.48 -8.57 -5.21
C ILE A 122 15.05 -10.00 -5.57
N MET A 123 15.02 -10.35 -6.85
CA MET A 123 14.66 -11.70 -7.29
C MET A 123 15.74 -12.73 -6.93
N THR A 124 17.02 -12.37 -7.08
CA THR A 124 18.16 -13.23 -6.71
C THR A 124 18.40 -13.33 -5.20
N ASP A 125 17.89 -12.37 -4.42
CA ASP A 125 18.02 -12.39 -2.97
C ASP A 125 17.05 -13.42 -2.35
N GLU A 126 17.58 -14.59 -2.03
CA GLU A 126 16.93 -15.68 -1.29
C GLU A 126 17.15 -15.60 0.22
N SER A 127 17.71 -14.51 0.75
CA SER A 127 18.02 -14.43 2.18
C SER A 127 16.79 -14.71 3.06
N ASN A 128 16.95 -15.75 3.90
CA ASN A 128 15.96 -16.36 4.79
C ASN A 128 15.00 -15.36 5.46
N PRO A 129 13.72 -15.73 5.67
CA PRO A 129 12.74 -14.86 6.31
C PRO A 129 13.19 -14.57 7.73
N THR A 130 13.64 -13.34 7.99
CA THR A 130 13.88 -12.88 9.35
C THR A 130 12.54 -12.88 10.07
N GLU A 131 12.44 -13.69 11.11
CA GLU A 131 11.34 -13.70 12.06
C GLU A 131 11.03 -12.27 12.51
N GLY A 132 9.82 -11.79 12.22
CA GLY A 132 9.45 -10.42 12.52
C GLY A 132 8.12 -10.00 11.92
N MET A 133 7.09 -10.06 12.77
CA MET A 133 5.79 -9.37 12.70
C MET A 133 4.91 -9.61 11.46
N GLU A 134 3.69 -10.07 11.72
CA GLU A 134 2.56 -10.29 10.81
C GLU A 134 2.07 -8.99 10.13
N THR A 135 2.90 -8.36 9.31
CA THR A 135 2.47 -7.22 8.48
C THR A 135 2.54 -7.61 7.02
N THR A 136 1.39 -7.53 6.35
CA THR A 136 1.27 -7.74 4.91
C THR A 136 2.16 -6.74 4.17
N SER A 137 2.94 -7.21 3.20
CA SER A 137 3.98 -6.41 2.56
C SER A 137 3.46 -5.20 1.77
N LEU A 138 2.25 -5.29 1.21
CA LEU A 138 1.55 -4.21 0.53
C LEU A 138 1.28 -3.01 1.46
N VAL A 139 0.91 -3.25 2.73
CA VAL A 139 0.70 -2.20 3.73
C VAL A 139 1.98 -1.42 3.99
N THR A 140 3.11 -2.11 4.06
CA THR A 140 4.41 -1.44 4.29
C THR A 140 4.78 -0.52 3.13
N ALA A 141 4.49 -0.93 1.89
CA ALA A 141 4.72 -0.11 0.71
C ALA A 141 3.77 1.10 0.66
N LEU A 142 2.47 0.91 0.92
CA LEU A 142 1.50 2.01 0.99
C LEU A 142 1.86 3.02 2.07
N THR A 143 2.25 2.55 3.25
CA THR A 143 2.69 3.44 4.35
C THR A 143 3.91 4.26 3.91
N LYS A 144 4.92 3.62 3.31
CA LYS A 144 6.11 4.32 2.79
C LYS A 144 5.76 5.32 1.69
N ALA A 145 4.86 4.98 0.79
CA ALA A 145 4.38 5.88 -0.27
C ALA A 145 3.66 7.10 0.31
N LEU A 146 2.76 6.91 1.27
CA LEU A 146 2.06 8.00 1.94
C LEU A 146 3.02 8.92 2.71
N CYS A 147 3.99 8.35 3.44
CA CYS A 147 5.02 9.12 4.13
C CYS A 147 5.90 9.90 3.15
N TYR A 148 6.26 9.31 2.01
CA TYR A 148 7.04 9.96 0.96
C TYR A 148 6.28 11.15 0.35
N ILE A 149 5.01 10.96 0.00
CA ILE A 149 4.14 12.04 -0.51
C ILE A 149 4.04 13.16 0.53
N ASN A 150 3.75 12.83 1.78
CA ASN A 150 3.62 13.81 2.85
C ASN A 150 4.92 14.61 3.07
N ARG A 151 6.07 13.94 2.97
CA ARG A 151 7.38 14.60 3.05
C ARG A 151 7.55 15.63 1.92
N LEU A 152 7.22 15.27 0.68
CA LEU A 152 7.32 16.18 -0.46
C LEU A 152 6.33 17.36 -0.37
N HIS A 153 5.12 17.12 0.11
CA HIS A 153 4.13 18.17 0.39
C HIS A 153 4.60 19.11 1.50
N THR A 154 5.29 18.60 2.52
CA THR A 154 5.82 19.44 3.62
C THR A 154 7.00 20.29 3.14
N LEU A 155 7.90 19.72 2.34
CA LEU A 155 9.07 20.42 1.80
C LEU A 155 8.67 21.57 0.84
N SER A 156 7.56 21.40 0.10
CA SER A 156 7.02 22.44 -0.78
C SER A 156 6.26 23.53 -0.01
N ALA A 157 5.77 23.25 1.21
CA ALA A 157 5.07 24.23 2.04
C ALA A 157 6.00 25.13 2.87
N SER A 158 7.23 24.69 3.19
CA SER A 158 8.16 25.46 4.03
C SER A 158 8.94 26.56 3.30
N SER A 159 8.77 26.72 1.99
CA SER A 159 9.38 27.79 1.19
C SER A 159 8.49 29.03 1.13
N THR A 160 8.41 29.79 2.24
CA THR A 160 8.01 31.20 2.16
C THR A 160 9.17 32.01 1.56
N PRO A 161 8.91 32.98 0.65
CA PRO A 161 9.98 33.76 0.04
C PRO A 161 10.62 34.64 1.11
N ILE A 162 11.88 34.36 1.43
CA ILE A 162 12.71 35.26 2.24
C ILE A 162 12.85 36.56 1.44
N ILE A 163 12.19 37.62 1.89
CA ILE A 163 12.48 38.99 1.46
C ILE A 163 13.92 39.27 1.91
N ILE A 164 14.87 39.21 0.99
CA ILE A 164 16.29 39.51 1.24
C ILE A 164 16.40 41.05 1.42
N PRO A 165 16.78 41.58 2.60
CA PRO A 165 17.14 42.99 2.70
C PRO A 165 18.45 43.25 1.92
N PRO A 166 18.64 44.43 1.31
CA PRO A 166 19.74 44.68 0.38
C PRO A 166 21.12 44.56 1.06
N PRO A 167 22.16 44.14 0.32
CA PRO A 167 23.47 43.84 0.90
C PRO A 167 24.21 45.11 1.37
N PRO A 168 24.92 45.08 2.51
CA PRO A 168 25.82 46.16 2.90
C PRO A 168 27.11 46.14 2.07
N ARG A 169 27.61 47.35 1.78
CA ARG A 169 28.74 47.72 0.91
C ARG A 169 30.09 47.19 1.43
N PRO A 170 31.08 46.87 0.56
CA PRO A 170 32.32 46.22 1.00
C PRO A 170 33.35 47.22 1.55
N SER A 171 34.07 46.82 2.60
CA SER A 171 35.33 47.42 3.04
C SER A 171 36.42 46.34 3.19
N SER A 172 37.61 46.72 2.73
CA SER A 172 38.93 46.08 2.56
C SER A 172 39.42 44.96 3.50
N PRO A 173 40.46 44.20 3.09
CA PRO A 173 40.83 42.91 3.68
C PRO A 173 41.90 43.02 4.77
N SER A 174 41.86 42.16 5.78
CA SER A 174 43.07 41.75 6.51
C SER A 174 42.88 40.38 7.16
N ALA A 175 43.96 39.61 7.16
CA ALA A 175 44.03 38.18 7.40
C ALA A 175 44.16 37.81 8.89
N ASN A 176 43.89 36.52 9.14
CA ASN A 176 44.20 35.70 10.32
C ASN A 176 43.31 35.83 11.57
N ALA A 177 42.42 34.85 11.72
CA ALA A 177 42.37 34.01 12.92
C ALA A 177 41.62 32.70 12.62
N GLN A 178 42.32 31.57 12.75
CA GLN A 178 41.71 30.25 12.85
C GLN A 178 40.68 30.23 14.00
N SER A 179 39.44 29.86 13.68
CA SER A 179 38.56 29.20 14.64
C SER A 179 37.87 28.02 13.94
N THR A 180 38.29 26.84 14.37
CA THR A 180 37.70 25.55 14.02
C THR A 180 36.35 25.42 14.72
N ALA A 181 35.27 25.61 13.98
CA ALA A 181 33.95 25.13 14.35
C ALA A 181 33.32 24.48 13.12
N ALA A 182 33.45 23.15 13.05
CA ALA A 182 32.77 22.34 12.06
C ALA A 182 31.24 22.51 12.23
N PRO A 183 30.49 22.85 11.17
CA PRO A 183 29.04 22.77 11.24
C PRO A 183 28.63 21.28 11.35
N PRO A 184 27.56 20.94 12.09
CA PRO A 184 27.11 19.56 12.20
C PRO A 184 26.72 18.99 10.82
N PRO A 185 27.02 17.70 10.55
CA PRO A 185 26.82 17.07 9.24
C PRO A 185 25.35 16.93 8.80
N SER A 186 24.38 17.38 9.60
CA SER A 186 22.95 17.30 9.30
C SER A 186 22.43 18.42 8.40
N ALA A 187 23.14 19.55 8.26
CA ALA A 187 22.70 20.67 7.44
C ALA A 187 23.17 20.59 5.97
N ALA A 188 24.29 19.92 5.70
CA ALA A 188 24.85 19.79 4.35
C ALA A 188 24.08 18.77 3.48
N VAL A 189 23.55 17.71 4.10
CA VAL A 189 22.72 16.70 3.41
C VAL A 189 21.37 17.27 2.95
N LEU A 190 20.90 18.36 3.56
CA LEU A 190 19.65 19.02 3.15
C LEU A 190 19.81 19.93 1.91
N LYS A 191 21.00 20.46 1.63
CA LYS A 191 21.23 21.34 0.47
C LYS A 191 21.41 20.59 -0.84
N ALA A 192 21.97 19.37 -0.82
CA ALA A 192 22.15 18.57 -2.03
C ALA A 192 20.82 18.06 -2.63
N ASN A 193 19.78 17.89 -1.81
CA ASN A 193 18.45 17.47 -2.25
C ASN A 193 17.57 18.63 -2.77
N SER A 194 18.07 19.87 -2.74
CA SER A 194 17.27 21.06 -3.09
C SER A 194 17.25 21.40 -4.58
N LEU A 195 18.11 20.78 -5.39
CA LEU A 195 18.25 21.14 -6.82
C LEU A 195 17.31 20.35 -7.76
N ALA A 196 16.80 19.18 -7.34
CA ALA A 196 15.83 18.39 -8.11
C ALA A 196 14.37 18.61 -7.66
N ALA A 197 14.18 19.29 -6.53
CA ALA A 197 12.87 19.65 -5.99
C ALA A 197 12.65 21.16 -6.14
N GLU A 198 12.63 21.67 -7.38
CA GLU A 198 12.05 22.99 -7.64
C GLU A 198 10.58 22.96 -7.20
N ASN A 199 10.28 23.60 -6.05
CA ASN A 199 9.04 24.24 -5.58
C ASN A 199 7.66 23.81 -6.14
N ALA A 200 7.49 22.56 -6.55
CA ALA A 200 6.25 22.07 -7.11
C ALA A 200 5.38 21.43 -6.02
N SER A 201 4.23 22.03 -5.74
CA SER A 201 3.13 21.30 -5.12
C SER A 201 2.72 20.20 -6.10
N TYR A 202 2.85 18.93 -5.73
CA TYR A 202 2.49 17.81 -6.59
C TYR A 202 1.04 17.39 -6.41
N ASN A 203 0.36 17.08 -7.52
CA ASN A 203 -0.89 16.33 -7.49
C ASN A 203 -0.58 14.84 -7.35
N SER A 204 -0.57 14.35 -6.12
CA SER A 204 -0.11 13.01 -5.77
C SER A 204 -1.20 11.95 -5.93
N ARG A 205 -0.86 10.82 -6.54
CA ARG A 205 -1.71 9.62 -6.63
C ARG A 205 -0.89 8.35 -6.43
N ILE A 206 -1.53 7.30 -5.93
CA ILE A 206 -0.92 5.99 -5.76
C ILE A 206 -1.54 5.03 -6.77
N LEU A 207 -0.73 4.26 -7.49
CA LEU A 207 -1.16 3.15 -8.33
C LEU A 207 -0.60 1.85 -7.77
N VAL A 208 -1.44 0.88 -7.51
CA VAL A 208 -1.06 -0.45 -7.03
C VAL A 208 -1.27 -1.46 -8.15
N VAL A 209 -0.22 -2.13 -8.58
CA VAL A 209 -0.29 -3.27 -9.50
C VAL A 209 -0.10 -4.54 -8.67
N SER A 210 -1.19 -5.28 -8.48
CA SER A 210 -1.24 -6.46 -7.61
C SER A 210 -1.47 -7.73 -8.43
N ALA A 211 -0.74 -8.79 -8.09
CA ALA A 211 -0.91 -10.14 -8.65
C ALA A 211 -1.24 -11.17 -7.55
N SER A 212 -0.74 -10.97 -6.33
CA SER A 212 -0.97 -11.84 -5.18
C SER A 212 -2.36 -11.72 -4.59
N GLU A 213 -2.83 -12.82 -3.98
CA GLU A 213 -4.06 -12.83 -3.19
C GLU A 213 -3.88 -12.06 -1.89
N GLU A 214 -4.95 -11.38 -1.47
CA GLU A 214 -4.93 -10.52 -0.31
C GLU A 214 -5.12 -11.31 0.98
N GLU A 215 -4.20 -11.13 1.94
CA GLU A 215 -4.28 -11.79 3.25
C GLU A 215 -5.07 -10.94 4.25
N SER A 216 -6.02 -11.55 4.97
CA SER A 216 -6.89 -10.86 5.94
C SER A 216 -6.18 -10.36 7.20
N SER A 217 -4.95 -10.83 7.48
CA SER A 217 -4.18 -10.47 8.67
C SER A 217 -3.79 -8.99 8.71
N GLY A 218 -3.56 -8.37 7.55
CA GLY A 218 -3.15 -6.96 7.42
C GLY A 218 -4.29 -5.94 7.35
N TYR A 219 -5.55 -6.37 7.42
CA TYR A 219 -6.73 -5.52 7.17
C TYR A 219 -6.73 -4.20 7.95
N VAL A 220 -6.48 -4.24 9.27
CA VAL A 220 -6.55 -3.03 10.11
C VAL A 220 -5.52 -2.00 9.66
N SER A 221 -4.30 -2.44 9.39
CA SER A 221 -3.21 -1.57 8.97
C SER A 221 -3.45 -1.02 7.56
N LEU A 222 -4.03 -1.83 6.66
CA LEU A 222 -4.42 -1.39 5.33
C LEU A 222 -5.51 -0.32 5.39
N MET A 223 -6.57 -0.55 6.19
CA MET A 223 -7.65 0.44 6.37
C MET A 223 -7.15 1.75 6.96
N ASN A 224 -6.22 1.71 7.92
CA ASN A 224 -5.59 2.91 8.45
C ASN A 224 -4.83 3.69 7.36
N CYS A 225 -4.15 2.99 6.44
CA CYS A 225 -3.51 3.62 5.28
C CYS A 225 -4.56 4.26 4.35
N ILE A 226 -5.66 3.55 4.08
CA ILE A 226 -6.75 4.04 3.21
C ILE A 226 -7.39 5.30 3.80
N PHE A 227 -7.74 5.31 5.08
CA PHE A 227 -8.32 6.49 5.74
C PHE A 227 -7.33 7.65 5.81
N SER A 228 -6.04 7.36 5.98
CA SER A 228 -4.99 8.38 5.92
C SER A 228 -4.88 8.98 4.51
N ALA A 229 -4.91 8.15 3.47
CA ALA A 229 -4.92 8.59 2.08
C ALA A 229 -6.17 9.41 1.75
N GLN A 230 -7.35 8.98 2.21
CA GLN A 230 -8.62 9.68 2.04
C GLN A 230 -8.57 11.07 2.68
N LYS A 231 -8.05 11.17 3.92
CA LYS A 231 -7.86 12.45 4.61
C LYS A 231 -6.88 13.37 3.89
N ALA A 232 -5.79 12.81 3.36
CA ALA A 232 -4.82 13.52 2.54
C ALA A 232 -5.31 13.79 1.10
N ARG A 233 -6.53 13.35 0.74
CA ARG A 233 -7.12 13.45 -0.61
C ARG A 233 -6.25 12.80 -1.70
N ILE A 234 -5.49 11.77 -1.37
CA ILE A 234 -4.66 11.00 -2.31
C ILE A 234 -5.51 9.84 -2.83
N MET A 235 -5.60 9.72 -4.15
CA MET A 235 -6.33 8.64 -4.82
C MET A 235 -5.48 7.38 -4.82
N ILE A 236 -6.08 6.23 -4.50
CA ILE A 236 -5.46 4.91 -4.64
C ILE A 236 -6.14 4.20 -5.80
N ASP A 237 -5.41 4.08 -6.90
CA ASP A 237 -5.78 3.29 -8.05
C ASP A 237 -5.20 1.88 -7.91
N VAL A 238 -5.96 0.88 -8.36
CA VAL A 238 -5.58 -0.53 -8.25
C VAL A 238 -5.81 -1.23 -9.58
N CYS A 239 -4.74 -1.83 -10.10
CA CYS A 239 -4.77 -2.75 -11.23
C CYS A 239 -4.49 -4.16 -10.70
N LYS A 240 -5.52 -5.01 -10.70
CA LYS A 240 -5.42 -6.41 -10.30
C LYS A 240 -5.15 -7.24 -11.56
N VAL A 241 -3.93 -7.77 -11.67
CA VAL A 241 -3.43 -8.49 -12.86
C VAL A 241 -3.89 -9.95 -12.86
N THR A 242 -3.69 -10.62 -11.72
CA THR A 242 -3.96 -12.06 -11.55
C THR A 242 -4.70 -12.29 -10.23
N GLY A 243 -5.45 -13.39 -10.16
CA GLY A 243 -6.11 -13.87 -8.95
C GLY A 243 -7.54 -13.36 -8.78
N SER A 244 -8.10 -13.70 -7.61
CA SER A 244 -9.44 -13.31 -7.20
C SER A 244 -9.55 -11.81 -6.89
N ASP A 245 -10.79 -11.32 -6.83
CA ASP A 245 -11.07 -9.93 -6.48
C ASP A 245 -10.61 -9.61 -5.06
N ALA A 246 -9.81 -8.54 -4.94
CA ALA A 246 -9.24 -8.09 -3.67
C ALA A 246 -10.20 -7.09 -3.01
N ILE A 247 -11.01 -7.56 -2.06
CA ILE A 247 -12.10 -6.79 -1.45
C ILE A 247 -11.58 -5.52 -0.78
N PHE A 248 -10.47 -5.57 -0.03
CA PHE A 248 -9.99 -4.39 0.67
C PHE A 248 -9.33 -3.39 -0.28
N LEU A 249 -8.71 -3.85 -1.37
CA LEU A 249 -8.22 -2.97 -2.43
C LEU A 249 -9.37 -2.33 -3.25
N GLN A 250 -10.49 -3.04 -3.43
CA GLN A 250 -11.70 -2.45 -4.00
C GLN A 250 -12.25 -1.34 -3.08
N GLN A 251 -12.35 -1.61 -1.77
CA GLN A 251 -12.70 -0.61 -0.77
C GLN A 251 -11.73 0.58 -0.79
N ALA A 252 -10.43 0.34 -0.94
CA ALA A 252 -9.41 1.39 -1.01
C ALA A 252 -9.67 2.37 -2.16
N ALA A 253 -9.91 1.83 -3.35
CA ALA A 253 -10.21 2.63 -4.53
C ALA A 253 -11.55 3.37 -4.35
N HIS A 254 -12.59 2.72 -3.84
CA HIS A 254 -13.89 3.37 -3.59
C HIS A 254 -13.80 4.53 -2.59
N LEU A 255 -13.17 4.31 -1.43
CA LEU A 255 -13.10 5.29 -0.34
C LEU A 255 -12.23 6.51 -0.70
N THR A 256 -11.20 6.31 -1.54
CA THR A 256 -10.32 7.39 -2.00
C THR A 256 -10.78 8.06 -3.29
N GLY A 257 -11.79 7.51 -3.96
CA GLY A 257 -12.26 7.94 -5.28
C GLY A 257 -11.31 7.55 -6.43
N GLY A 258 -10.47 6.55 -6.22
CA GLY A 258 -9.64 5.92 -7.25
C GLY A 258 -10.40 4.86 -8.05
N ILE A 259 -9.68 4.18 -8.95
CA ILE A 259 -10.25 3.17 -9.85
C ILE A 259 -9.70 1.80 -9.48
N TYR A 260 -10.56 0.78 -9.46
CA TYR A 260 -10.16 -0.61 -9.35
C TYR A 260 -10.49 -1.26 -10.68
N LEU A 261 -9.49 -1.85 -11.31
CA LEU A 261 -9.66 -2.60 -12.54
C LEU A 261 -9.02 -3.97 -12.38
N ARG A 262 -9.83 -5.01 -12.51
CA ARG A 262 -9.35 -6.36 -12.75
C ARG A 262 -9.14 -6.53 -14.24
N THR A 263 -7.94 -6.89 -14.66
CA THR A 263 -7.63 -7.05 -16.09
C THR A 263 -8.14 -8.40 -16.59
N PRO A 264 -9.17 -8.44 -17.46
CA PRO A 264 -9.69 -9.71 -17.96
C PRO A 264 -8.70 -10.37 -18.94
N LYS A 265 -8.01 -9.56 -19.75
CA LYS A 265 -6.98 -9.99 -20.71
C LYS A 265 -5.63 -9.43 -20.28
N ARG A 266 -4.71 -10.31 -19.90
CA ARG A 266 -3.39 -9.94 -19.35
C ARG A 266 -2.46 -9.39 -20.45
N THR A 267 -2.58 -9.89 -21.67
CA THR A 267 -1.88 -9.38 -22.86
C THR A 267 -2.21 -7.93 -23.18
N ALA A 268 -3.42 -7.46 -22.86
CA ALA A 268 -3.85 -6.07 -23.06
C ALA A 268 -3.52 -5.13 -21.87
N LEU A 269 -2.66 -5.54 -20.94
CA LEU A 269 -2.33 -4.75 -19.74
C LEU A 269 -1.92 -3.31 -20.06
N LEU A 270 -1.06 -3.10 -21.07
CA LEU A 270 -0.63 -1.76 -21.46
C LEU A 270 -1.80 -0.88 -21.88
N GLN A 271 -2.76 -1.41 -22.63
CA GLN A 271 -3.95 -0.66 -23.04
C GLN A 271 -4.76 -0.21 -21.82
N TYR A 272 -4.93 -1.08 -20.82
CA TYR A 272 -5.61 -0.71 -19.57
C TYR A 272 -4.84 0.35 -18.79
N LEU A 273 -3.50 0.23 -18.70
CA LEU A 273 -2.62 1.23 -18.07
C LEU A 273 -2.73 2.60 -18.75
N MET A 274 -2.68 2.65 -20.08
CA MET A 274 -2.80 3.88 -20.87
C MET A 274 -4.17 4.53 -20.72
N MET A 275 -5.26 3.77 -20.93
CA MET A 275 -6.60 4.35 -21.02
C MET A 275 -7.17 4.72 -19.64
N THR A 276 -6.85 3.94 -18.61
CA THR A 276 -7.51 4.08 -17.30
C THR A 276 -6.65 4.86 -16.30
N PHE A 277 -5.35 4.56 -16.25
CA PHE A 277 -4.49 5.02 -15.17
C PHE A 277 -3.59 6.20 -15.55
N LEU A 278 -3.34 6.43 -16.84
CA LEU A 278 -2.55 7.57 -17.33
C LEU A 278 -3.24 8.92 -17.01
N PRO A 279 -4.54 9.13 -17.32
CA PRO A 279 -5.17 10.45 -17.19
C PRO A 279 -5.05 11.01 -15.77
N SER A 280 -4.54 12.24 -15.66
CA SER A 280 -4.44 12.96 -14.39
C SER A 280 -5.81 13.18 -13.74
N ARG A 281 -5.83 13.32 -12.40
CA ARG A 281 -7.05 13.48 -11.59
C ARG A 281 -8.11 14.45 -12.17
N PRO A 282 -7.77 15.69 -12.59
CA PRO A 282 -8.78 16.61 -13.13
C PRO A 282 -9.37 16.11 -14.46
N LEU A 283 -8.59 15.43 -15.30
CA LEU A 283 -9.05 14.92 -16.59
C LEU A 283 -10.05 13.77 -16.44
N ARG A 284 -10.00 13.01 -15.34
CA ARG A 284 -10.91 11.88 -15.09
C ARG A 284 -12.38 12.28 -15.02
N GLN A 285 -12.68 13.53 -14.68
CA GLN A 285 -14.06 14.05 -14.64
C GLN A 285 -14.66 14.21 -16.05
N HIS A 286 -13.82 14.26 -17.09
CA HIS A 286 -14.23 14.42 -18.48
C HIS A 286 -14.17 13.11 -19.28
N LEU A 287 -13.76 12.02 -18.63
CA LEU A 287 -13.59 10.71 -19.26
C LEU A 287 -14.61 9.73 -18.66
N LEU A 288 -15.21 8.90 -19.51
CA LEU A 288 -16.02 7.76 -19.08
C LEU A 288 -15.09 6.62 -18.67
N LEU A 289 -14.70 6.63 -17.41
CA LEU A 289 -13.85 5.59 -16.81
C LEU A 289 -14.72 4.51 -16.16
N PRO A 290 -14.22 3.26 -16.06
CA PRO A 290 -14.98 2.18 -15.44
C PRO A 290 -15.31 2.50 -13.97
N SER A 291 -16.60 2.56 -13.65
CA SER A 291 -17.10 2.74 -12.29
C SER A 291 -17.21 1.40 -11.57
N GLN A 292 -16.92 1.38 -10.27
CA GLN A 292 -17.18 0.22 -9.41
C GLN A 292 -18.64 0.25 -8.93
N GLU A 293 -19.47 -0.70 -9.36
CA GLU A 293 -20.88 -0.76 -8.91
C GLU A 293 -21.09 -1.57 -7.63
N ARG A 294 -20.22 -2.55 -7.33
CA ARG A 294 -20.41 -3.46 -6.20
C ARG A 294 -19.14 -3.61 -5.39
N VAL A 295 -19.07 -2.90 -4.27
CA VAL A 295 -18.01 -3.03 -3.27
C VAL A 295 -18.62 -3.61 -2.01
N ASP A 296 -18.03 -4.70 -1.51
CA ASP A 296 -18.47 -5.34 -0.28
C ASP A 296 -17.87 -4.59 0.93
N PHE A 297 -18.71 -4.07 1.82
CA PHE A 297 -18.31 -3.36 3.05
C PHE A 297 -18.54 -4.18 4.32
N ARG A 298 -18.82 -5.48 4.19
CA ARG A 298 -19.03 -6.33 5.36
C ARG A 298 -17.77 -6.40 6.22
N ALA A 299 -17.98 -6.45 7.53
CA ALA A 299 -16.90 -6.48 8.50
C ALA A 299 -16.31 -7.89 8.63
N ALA A 300 -15.00 -7.97 8.80
CA ALA A 300 -14.33 -9.20 9.21
C ALA A 300 -14.28 -9.28 10.75
N CYS A 301 -14.57 -10.46 11.30
CA CYS A 301 -14.50 -10.67 12.75
C CYS A 301 -13.04 -10.73 13.25
N PHE A 302 -12.76 -10.20 14.43
CA PHE A 302 -11.42 -10.22 15.03
C PHE A 302 -11.00 -11.61 15.53
N CYS A 303 -11.95 -12.53 15.74
CA CYS A 303 -11.67 -13.90 16.19
C CYS A 303 -11.03 -14.76 15.09
N HIS A 304 -11.67 -14.80 13.91
CA HIS A 304 -11.31 -15.74 12.83
C HIS A 304 -10.88 -15.02 11.54
N LYS A 305 -10.99 -13.68 11.48
CA LYS A 305 -10.72 -12.86 10.28
C LYS A 305 -11.62 -13.18 9.09
N THR A 306 -12.74 -13.83 9.34
CA THR A 306 -13.76 -14.12 8.33
C THR A 306 -14.79 -12.99 8.25
N ILE A 307 -15.28 -12.74 7.04
CA ILE A 307 -16.36 -11.79 6.77
C ILE A 307 -17.64 -12.32 7.44
N VAL A 308 -18.34 -11.46 8.17
CA VAL A 308 -19.61 -11.78 8.84
C VAL A 308 -20.71 -10.81 8.44
N ASP A 309 -21.91 -11.32 8.21
CA ASP A 309 -23.09 -10.50 7.93
C ASP A 309 -23.66 -9.90 9.22
N VAL A 310 -23.59 -10.64 10.33
CA VAL A 310 -24.00 -10.19 11.68
C VAL A 310 -22.80 -10.30 12.61
N GLY A 311 -22.40 -9.18 13.21
CA GLY A 311 -21.27 -9.10 14.14
C GLY A 311 -21.67 -8.49 15.48
N TYR A 312 -21.02 -8.93 16.56
CA TYR A 312 -21.17 -8.39 17.91
C TYR A 312 -20.02 -7.45 18.22
N VAL A 313 -20.31 -6.20 18.58
CA VAL A 313 -19.30 -5.15 18.78
C VAL A 313 -19.00 -4.95 20.26
N CYS A 314 -17.72 -4.88 20.63
CA CYS A 314 -17.31 -4.44 21.96
C CYS A 314 -17.55 -2.93 22.13
N SER A 315 -18.31 -2.52 23.14
CA SER A 315 -18.58 -1.09 23.42
C SER A 315 -17.34 -0.29 23.84
N VAL A 316 -16.25 -0.96 24.26
CA VAL A 316 -15.03 -0.30 24.74
C VAL A 316 -14.01 -0.10 23.62
N CYS A 317 -13.70 -1.17 22.87
CA CYS A 317 -12.64 -1.15 21.86
C CYS A 317 -13.13 -1.30 20.42
N LEU A 318 -14.45 -1.35 20.21
CA LEU A 318 -15.10 -1.49 18.89
C LEU A 318 -14.69 -2.74 18.10
N SER A 319 -14.07 -3.74 18.75
CA SER A 319 -13.74 -5.01 18.11
C SER A 319 -15.00 -5.81 17.77
N ILE A 320 -15.03 -6.39 16.58
CA ILE A 320 -16.19 -7.12 16.03
C ILE A 320 -15.98 -8.63 16.20
N PHE A 321 -16.98 -9.34 16.70
CA PHE A 321 -16.96 -10.78 16.96
C PHE A 321 -18.06 -11.52 16.20
N CYS A 322 -17.79 -12.76 15.79
CA CYS A 322 -18.76 -13.59 15.05
C CYS A 322 -19.81 -14.26 15.95
N LYS A 323 -19.53 -14.36 17.26
CA LYS A 323 -20.39 -14.99 18.28
C LYS A 323 -20.31 -14.17 19.56
N PRO A 324 -21.35 -14.17 20.41
CA PRO A 324 -21.27 -13.54 21.72
C PRO A 324 -20.23 -14.29 22.57
N ILE A 325 -19.26 -13.57 23.09
CA ILE A 325 -18.22 -14.08 23.99
C ILE A 325 -18.32 -13.34 25.33
N PRO A 326 -18.01 -13.97 26.48
CA PRO A 326 -18.19 -13.34 27.78
C PRO A 326 -17.11 -12.31 28.13
N VAL A 327 -15.94 -12.42 27.50
CA VAL A 327 -14.78 -11.55 27.71
C VAL A 327 -14.23 -11.14 26.36
N CYS A 328 -13.99 -9.84 26.16
CA CYS A 328 -13.38 -9.33 24.95
C CYS A 328 -11.97 -9.90 24.77
N SER A 329 -11.67 -10.53 23.62
CA SER A 329 -10.32 -11.06 23.36
C SER A 329 -9.26 -9.95 23.25
N THR A 330 -9.65 -8.78 22.73
CA THR A 330 -8.77 -7.61 22.53
C THR A 330 -8.52 -6.81 23.83
N CYS A 331 -9.55 -6.18 24.42
CA CYS A 331 -9.38 -5.31 25.60
C CYS A 331 -9.58 -6.00 26.96
N LYS A 332 -9.91 -7.29 26.98
CA LYS A 332 -10.19 -8.09 28.20
C LYS A 332 -11.34 -7.58 29.08
N THR A 333 -12.17 -6.66 28.59
CA THR A 333 -13.39 -6.23 29.27
C THR A 333 -14.38 -7.39 29.39
N LYS A 334 -14.97 -7.57 30.58
CA LYS A 334 -16.04 -8.54 30.85
C LYS A 334 -17.38 -7.94 30.46
N PHE A 335 -18.17 -8.67 29.68
CA PHE A 335 -19.48 -8.20 29.26
C PHE A 335 -20.57 -8.59 30.27
N PRO A 336 -21.57 -7.73 30.50
CA PRO A 336 -22.67 -8.03 31.43
C PRO A 336 -23.47 -9.24 30.94
N LEU A 337 -23.68 -10.23 31.82
CA LEU A 337 -24.35 -11.49 31.48
C LEU A 337 -25.77 -11.31 30.91
N LYS A 338 -26.50 -10.30 31.41
CA LYS A 338 -27.86 -9.99 30.94
C LYS A 338 -27.89 -9.69 29.44
N THR A 339 -26.92 -8.92 28.94
CA THR A 339 -26.80 -8.58 27.52
C THR A 339 -26.39 -9.80 26.69
N LEU A 340 -25.49 -10.65 27.22
CA LEU A 340 -25.09 -11.88 26.53
C LEU A 340 -26.24 -12.88 26.41
N GLN A 341 -27.07 -13.02 27.44
CA GLN A 341 -28.26 -13.86 27.42
C GLN A 341 -29.28 -13.36 26.38
N ALA A 342 -29.48 -12.05 26.29
CA ALA A 342 -30.34 -11.45 25.26
C ALA A 342 -29.83 -11.72 23.82
N LEU A 343 -28.52 -11.86 23.66
CA LEU A 343 -27.85 -12.14 22.37
C LEU A 343 -27.67 -13.64 22.10
N GLY A 344 -28.32 -14.52 22.88
CA GLY A 344 -28.32 -15.97 22.64
C GLY A 344 -27.09 -16.72 23.15
N PHE A 345 -26.29 -16.13 24.06
CA PHE A 345 -25.21 -16.85 24.72
C PHE A 345 -25.77 -17.87 25.73
N SER A 346 -25.76 -19.15 25.37
CA SER A 346 -26.04 -20.24 26.30
C SER A 346 -24.75 -20.66 27.02
N MET A 347 -24.71 -20.50 28.35
CA MET A 347 -23.66 -21.12 29.18
C MET A 347 -23.67 -22.63 28.96
N PRO A 348 -22.50 -23.30 28.89
CA PRO A 348 -22.45 -24.75 29.03
C PRO A 348 -23.18 -25.13 30.32
N ARG A 349 -24.23 -25.94 30.21
CA ARG A 349 -24.98 -26.43 31.37
C ARG A 349 -23.97 -27.09 32.31
N PRO A 350 -23.84 -26.65 33.58
CA PRO A 350 -22.99 -27.37 34.53
C PRO A 350 -23.48 -28.82 34.58
N PRO A 351 -22.58 -29.82 34.60
CA PRO A 351 -23.00 -31.21 34.74
C PRO A 351 -23.92 -31.31 35.96
N PRO A 352 -25.04 -32.05 35.86
CA PRO A 352 -25.97 -32.16 36.97
C PRO A 352 -25.19 -32.59 38.21
N ALA A 353 -25.33 -31.83 39.29
CA ALA A 353 -24.83 -32.22 40.59
C ALA A 353 -25.48 -33.56 40.93
N THR A 354 -24.75 -34.65 40.76
CA THR A 354 -25.12 -35.94 41.31
C THR A 354 -25.19 -35.73 42.82
N SER A 355 -26.41 -35.70 43.34
CA SER A 355 -26.71 -35.81 44.76
C SER A 355 -26.18 -37.16 45.25
N ALA A 356 -24.90 -37.20 45.62
CA ALA A 356 -24.31 -38.32 46.34
C ALA A 356 -24.69 -38.19 47.82
N ALA A 357 -25.93 -38.58 48.14
CA ALA A 357 -26.31 -38.97 49.47
C ALA A 357 -26.32 -40.50 49.53
N GLY A 358 -25.42 -41.08 50.33
CA GLY A 358 -25.54 -42.43 50.87
C GLY A 358 -24.91 -43.56 50.03
N GLY A 359 -23.73 -44.01 50.44
CA GLY A 359 -23.13 -45.24 49.93
C GLY A 359 -21.68 -45.42 50.36
N ALA A 360 -21.47 -45.81 51.62
CA ALA A 360 -20.19 -46.29 52.10
C ALA A 360 -19.77 -47.55 51.31
N GLY A 361 -18.51 -47.61 50.85
CA GLY A 361 -17.91 -48.84 50.35
C GLY A 361 -16.84 -48.65 49.28
N ASN A 362 -15.57 -48.74 49.71
CA ASN A 362 -14.39 -49.18 48.95
C ASN A 362 -14.24 -48.79 47.48
N ARG A 363 -13.20 -47.99 47.18
CA ARG A 363 -12.06 -48.43 46.35
C ARG A 363 -10.96 -47.36 46.28
N LEU A 364 -9.84 -47.65 46.95
CA LEU A 364 -8.52 -47.27 46.45
C LEU A 364 -8.34 -47.89 45.07
N ALA A 365 -8.06 -47.08 44.04
CA ALA A 365 -7.16 -47.39 42.93
C ALA A 365 -7.15 -46.26 41.89
N ALA A 366 -5.96 -45.99 41.33
CA ALA A 366 -5.69 -45.22 40.11
C ALA A 366 -5.55 -43.69 40.24
N LEU A 367 -4.56 -43.27 41.05
CA LEU A 367 -3.59 -42.25 40.62
C LEU A 367 -2.60 -42.94 39.67
N GLN A 368 -2.57 -42.54 38.39
CA GLN A 368 -1.47 -42.64 37.40
C GLN A 368 -1.96 -43.00 35.99
N ALA A 369 -1.99 -41.99 35.11
CA ALA A 369 -1.73 -42.01 33.66
C ALA A 369 -2.35 -40.72 33.10
N GLY A 370 -1.71 -39.85 32.33
CA GLY A 370 -0.41 -39.79 31.68
C GLY A 370 -0.47 -38.50 30.84
N ARG A 371 0.54 -37.64 30.98
CA ARG A 371 1.39 -37.14 29.90
C ARG A 371 0.69 -36.33 28.81
#